data_AF-A0A9D8TVD6-F1
#
_entry.id   AF-A0A9D8TVD6-F1
#
_cell.length_a   1.000
_cell.length_b   1.000
_cell.length_c   1.000
_cell.angle_alpha   90.00
_cell.angle_beta   90.00
_cell.angle_gamma   90.00
#
_symmetry.space_group_name_H-M   'P 1'
#
loop_
_entity.id
_entity.type
_entity.pdbx_description
1 polymer ?
#
loop_
_entity_poly.entity_id
_entity_poly.type
_entity_poly.pdbx_seq_one_letter_code
_entity_poly.pdbx_strand_id
1 'polypeptide(L)'
;MKKDLCPPSGASSLPSSSGDCFDLLLAACWRLSQLRYVFLVWAEKGNMNPNFEPVLRFCSAIISPWPKREACLPPSPEMLKKEKEMFASMERHVSSFRHAEREADASLMADELVQVADFASAIRELCDPGFSPASFLDVKAAWAAEGGKG
;
A
#
# COMPACT_ATOMS: atom_id res chain seq x y z
N MET A 1 18.83 37.40 -47.42
CA MET A 1 17.50 37.33 -46.79
C MET A 1 16.99 35.90 -46.79
N LYS A 2 17.16 35.19 -45.69
CA LYS A 2 16.26 34.11 -45.21
C LYS A 2 16.46 34.10 -43.69
N LYS A 3 15.39 34.43 -42.96
CA LYS A 3 15.37 34.67 -41.53
C LYS A 3 15.66 33.37 -40.76
N ASP A 4 16.45 33.52 -39.72
CA ASP A 4 16.61 32.58 -38.62
C ASP A 4 15.24 32.20 -38.04
N LEU A 5 15.00 30.90 -37.90
CA LEU A 5 14.09 30.37 -36.90
C LEU A 5 14.82 29.27 -36.14
N CYS A 6 15.61 29.68 -35.15
CA CYS A 6 15.84 28.83 -33.99
C CYS A 6 14.47 28.54 -33.34
N PRO A 7 14.17 27.28 -32.98
CA PRO A 7 13.07 27.03 -32.06
C PRO A 7 13.41 27.69 -30.71
N PRO A 8 12.41 28.24 -29.99
CA PRO A 8 12.66 28.80 -28.67
C PRO A 8 13.18 27.70 -27.74
N SER A 9 14.22 28.07 -27.00
CA SER A 9 14.79 27.31 -25.88
C SER A 9 13.71 27.08 -24.83
N GLY A 10 12.89 26.07 -25.06
CA GLY A 10 12.03 25.44 -24.09
C GLY A 10 12.60 24.06 -23.88
N ALA A 11 13.67 23.98 -23.08
CA ALA A 11 13.97 22.73 -22.41
C ALA A 11 12.68 22.35 -21.68
N SER A 12 11.90 21.44 -22.26
CA SER A 12 11.04 20.57 -21.49
C SER A 12 12.00 19.80 -20.59
N SER A 13 12.30 20.42 -19.45
CA SER A 13 12.78 19.71 -18.30
C SER A 13 11.69 18.68 -18.04
N LEU A 14 11.93 17.46 -18.53
CA LEU A 14 11.35 16.27 -17.91
C LEU A 14 11.46 16.51 -16.40
N PRO A 15 10.36 16.36 -15.63
CA PRO A 15 10.44 16.54 -14.20
C PRO A 15 11.60 15.68 -13.72
N SER A 16 12.61 16.35 -13.17
CA SER A 16 13.75 15.73 -12.53
C SER A 16 13.20 14.64 -11.63
N SER A 17 13.71 13.41 -11.77
CA SER A 17 13.23 12.21 -11.08
C SER A 17 13.52 12.23 -9.58
N SER A 18 13.13 13.28 -8.88
CA SER A 18 12.90 13.27 -7.45
C SER A 18 11.62 12.47 -7.24
N GLY A 19 11.75 11.14 -7.09
CA GLY A 19 10.62 10.30 -6.71
C GLY A 19 9.90 10.93 -5.52
N ASP A 20 8.62 11.24 -5.70
CA ASP A 20 7.87 11.98 -4.69
C ASP A 20 7.22 11.03 -3.67
N CYS A 21 6.74 11.60 -2.55
CA CYS A 21 6.02 10.88 -1.48
C CYS A 21 4.87 10.02 -2.04
N PHE A 22 4.15 10.60 -2.99
CA PHE A 22 2.97 10.02 -3.58
C PHE A 22 3.30 8.83 -4.48
N ASP A 23 4.43 8.81 -5.17
CA ASP A 23 4.86 7.67 -6.00
C ASP A 23 5.14 6.43 -5.14
N LEU A 24 5.81 6.59 -4.00
CA LEU A 24 6.05 5.49 -3.06
C LEU A 24 4.76 5.03 -2.37
N LEU A 25 3.88 5.96 -2.00
CA LEU A 25 2.55 5.64 -1.50
C LEU A 25 1.74 4.84 -2.52
N LEU A 26 1.72 5.26 -3.78
CA LEU A 26 1.05 4.53 -4.85
C LEU A 26 1.62 3.12 -5.01
N ALA A 27 2.95 2.99 -5.00
CA ALA A 27 3.60 1.68 -5.07
C ALA A 27 3.18 0.78 -3.89
N ALA A 28 3.15 1.31 -2.66
CA ALA A 28 2.72 0.58 -1.47
C ALA A 28 1.25 0.14 -1.58
N CYS A 29 0.33 1.06 -1.88
CA CYS A 29 -1.08 0.73 -2.06
C CYS A 29 -1.30 -0.30 -3.19
N TRP A 30 -0.51 -0.23 -4.25
CA TRP A 30 -0.55 -1.22 -5.33
C TRP A 30 -0.09 -2.59 -4.87
N ARG A 31 1.04 -2.68 -4.15
CA ARG A 31 1.51 -3.94 -3.54
C ARG A 31 0.45 -4.56 -2.65
N LEU A 32 -0.14 -3.77 -1.75
CA LEU A 32 -1.19 -4.23 -0.86
C LEU A 32 -2.42 -4.73 -1.64
N SER A 33 -2.84 -3.98 -2.66
CA SER A 33 -3.98 -4.37 -3.51
C SER A 33 -3.76 -5.70 -4.22
N GLN A 34 -2.55 -5.94 -4.74
CA GLN A 34 -2.21 -7.20 -5.39
C GLN A 34 -2.21 -8.37 -4.42
N LEU A 35 -1.53 -8.26 -3.28
CA LEU A 35 -1.45 -9.35 -2.32
C LEU A 35 -2.82 -9.65 -1.71
N ARG A 36 -3.63 -8.62 -1.44
CA ARG A 36 -5.03 -8.79 -1.02
C ARG A 36 -5.83 -9.58 -2.07
N TYR A 37 -5.66 -9.28 -3.36
CA TYR A 37 -6.34 -10.01 -4.43
C TYR A 37 -5.89 -11.47 -4.50
N VAL A 38 -4.59 -11.74 -4.43
CA VAL A 38 -4.05 -13.10 -4.41
C VAL A 38 -4.58 -13.88 -3.21
N PHE A 39 -4.56 -13.27 -2.02
CA PHE A 39 -5.08 -13.88 -0.79
C PHE A 39 -6.58 -14.19 -0.89
N LEU A 40 -7.38 -13.26 -1.44
CA LEU A 40 -8.81 -13.47 -1.67
C LEU A 40 -9.07 -14.65 -2.62
N VAL A 41 -8.41 -14.68 -3.78
CA VAL A 41 -8.54 -15.78 -4.75
C VAL A 41 -8.10 -17.11 -4.15
N TRP A 42 -7.06 -17.10 -3.32
CA TRP A 42 -6.63 -18.29 -2.60
C TRP A 42 -7.68 -18.77 -1.60
N ALA A 43 -8.31 -17.86 -0.85
CA ALA A 43 -9.34 -18.18 0.14
C ALA A 43 -10.63 -18.70 -0.52
N GLU A 44 -11.05 -18.10 -1.64
CA GLU A 44 -12.24 -18.50 -2.41
C GLU A 44 -12.13 -19.89 -3.04
N LYS A 45 -10.91 -20.45 -3.17
CA LYS A 45 -10.69 -21.83 -3.64
C LYS A 45 -11.03 -22.91 -2.61
N GLY A 46 -11.82 -22.57 -1.58
CA GLY A 46 -12.27 -23.49 -0.54
C GLY A 46 -11.42 -23.46 0.73
N ASN A 47 -10.52 -22.48 0.87
CA ASN A 47 -9.66 -22.34 2.04
C ASN A 47 -10.08 -21.17 2.97
N MET A 48 -11.25 -20.58 2.75
CA MET A 48 -11.73 -19.45 3.55
C MET A 48 -11.89 -19.82 5.02
N ASN A 49 -11.37 -18.96 5.90
CA ASN A 49 -11.49 -19.06 7.35
C ASN A 49 -12.11 -17.75 7.89
N PRO A 50 -13.01 -17.79 8.88
CA PRO A 50 -13.56 -16.58 9.53
C PRO A 50 -12.50 -15.58 10.04
N ASN A 51 -11.27 -16.04 10.32
CA ASN A 51 -10.16 -15.20 10.74
C ASN A 51 -9.53 -14.37 9.61
N PHE A 52 -9.86 -14.65 8.34
CA PHE A 52 -9.31 -13.95 7.17
C PHE A 52 -10.11 -12.71 6.80
N GLU A 53 -11.39 -12.67 7.14
CA GLU A 53 -12.27 -11.52 6.88
C GLU A 53 -11.76 -10.21 7.54
N PRO A 54 -11.32 -10.20 8.81
CA PRO A 54 -10.67 -9.02 9.40
C PRO A 54 -9.47 -8.52 8.62
N VAL A 55 -8.65 -9.43 8.08
CA VAL A 55 -7.45 -9.07 7.31
C VAL A 55 -7.85 -8.38 6.01
N LEU A 56 -8.81 -8.95 5.28
CA LEU A 56 -9.34 -8.37 4.06
C LEU A 56 -9.99 -7.00 4.30
N ARG A 57 -10.74 -6.86 5.40
CA ARG A 57 -11.36 -5.58 5.81
C ARG A 57 -10.32 -4.52 6.15
N PHE A 58 -9.29 -4.89 6.92
CA PHE A 58 -8.19 -4.00 7.26
C PHE A 58 -7.45 -3.51 6.01
N CYS A 59 -7.10 -4.41 5.09
CA CYS A 59 -6.49 -4.03 3.81
C CYS A 59 -7.39 -3.09 3.00
N SER A 60 -8.71 -3.33 3.00
CA SER A 60 -9.68 -2.52 2.27
C SER A 60 -9.78 -1.11 2.85
N ALA A 61 -9.72 -0.96 4.17
CA ALA A 61 -9.73 0.35 4.85
C ALA A 61 -8.50 1.20 4.49
N ILE A 62 -7.36 0.56 4.19
CA ILE A 62 -6.13 1.26 3.79
C ILE A 62 -6.14 1.64 2.31
N ILE A 63 -6.70 0.80 1.45
CA ILE A 63 -6.75 1.04 0.01
C ILE A 63 -7.89 1.98 -0.38
N SER A 64 -9.00 1.99 0.37
CA SER A 64 -10.22 2.71 0.02
C SER A 64 -10.52 3.85 1.00
N PRO A 65 -10.63 5.11 0.53
CA PRO A 65 -10.50 5.54 -0.86
C PRO A 65 -9.04 5.48 -1.35
N TRP A 66 -8.83 5.27 -2.65
CA TRP A 66 -7.49 5.25 -3.25
C TRP A 66 -6.78 6.59 -3.01
N PRO A 67 -5.47 6.60 -2.69
CA PRO A 67 -4.73 7.82 -2.41
C PRO A 67 -4.77 8.79 -3.59
N LYS A 68 -4.90 10.09 -3.26
CA LYS A 68 -4.94 11.19 -4.22
C LYS A 68 -3.78 12.13 -3.99
N ARG A 69 -3.17 12.61 -5.08
CA ARG A 69 -2.01 13.49 -5.03
C ARG A 69 -2.30 14.79 -4.29
N GLU A 70 -3.51 15.31 -4.45
CA GLU A 70 -3.95 16.58 -3.88
C GLU A 70 -4.16 16.52 -2.36
N ALA A 71 -4.31 15.32 -1.79
CA ALA A 71 -4.38 15.13 -0.34
C ALA A 71 -2.99 15.02 0.31
N CYS A 72 -1.93 14.86 -0.49
CA CYS A 72 -0.60 14.62 0.02
C CYS A 72 0.14 15.92 0.34
N LEU A 73 0.91 15.89 1.44
CA LEU A 73 1.86 16.94 1.78
C LEU A 73 2.99 17.03 0.75
N PRO A 74 3.58 18.23 0.56
CA PRO A 74 4.82 18.36 -0.18
C PRO A 74 5.94 17.52 0.47
N PRO A 75 6.72 16.75 -0.31
CA PRO A 75 7.74 15.88 0.24
C PRO A 75 8.87 16.67 0.91
N SER A 76 9.25 16.27 2.13
CA SER A 76 10.50 16.72 2.78
C SER A 76 11.59 15.64 2.65
N PRO A 77 12.89 16.00 2.71
CA PRO A 77 13.97 15.01 2.66
C PRO A 77 13.88 13.92 3.74
N GLU A 78 13.40 14.29 4.94
CA GLU A 78 13.23 13.35 6.06
C GLU A 78 12.07 12.39 5.82
N MET A 79 10.93 12.88 5.30
CA MET A 79 9.79 12.05 4.91
C MET A 79 10.18 11.04 3.83
N LEU A 80 10.83 11.51 2.76
CA LEU A 80 11.29 10.65 1.66
C LEU A 80 12.26 9.56 2.13
N LYS A 81 13.13 9.87 3.10
CA LYS A 81 14.02 8.87 3.68
C LYS A 81 13.24 7.81 4.46
N LYS A 82 12.32 8.24 5.33
CA LYS A 82 11.50 7.36 6.16
C LYS A 82 10.60 6.46 5.32
N GLU A 83 9.96 6.99 4.29
CA GLU A 83 9.13 6.23 3.35
C GLU A 83 9.93 5.16 2.60
N LYS A 84 11.15 5.48 2.15
CA LYS A 84 12.01 4.49 1.49
C LYS A 84 12.40 3.35 2.43
N GLU A 85 12.70 3.65 3.69
CA GLU A 85 13.02 2.64 4.71
C GLU A 85 11.80 1.75 5.04
N MET A 86 10.61 2.36 5.17
CA MET A 86 9.34 1.67 5.36
C MET A 86 9.01 0.78 4.16
N PHE A 87 9.10 1.31 2.94
CA PHE A 87 8.83 0.58 1.71
C PHE A 87 9.81 -0.58 1.51
N ALA A 88 11.10 -0.38 1.81
CA ALA A 88 12.08 -1.47 1.76
C ALA A 88 11.77 -2.59 2.77
N SER A 89 11.23 -2.23 3.94
CA SER A 89 10.79 -3.22 4.94
C SER A 89 9.52 -3.93 4.49
N MET A 90 8.57 -3.20 3.91
CA MET A 90 7.36 -3.74 3.29
C MET A 90 7.69 -4.77 2.20
N GLU A 91 8.66 -4.51 1.32
CA GLU A 91 9.05 -5.44 0.25
C GLU A 91 9.63 -6.77 0.78
N ARG A 92 10.16 -6.80 2.02
CA ARG A 92 10.55 -8.06 2.68
C ARG A 92 9.31 -8.89 3.03
N HIS A 93 8.27 -8.26 3.57
CA HIS A 93 6.99 -8.91 3.83
C HIS A 93 6.28 -9.35 2.55
N VAL A 94 6.36 -8.56 1.47
CA VAL A 94 5.89 -8.99 0.14
C VAL A 94 6.60 -10.26 -0.33
N SER A 95 7.92 -10.34 -0.11
CA SER A 95 8.71 -11.52 -0.48
C SER A 95 8.35 -12.74 0.38
N SER A 96 8.15 -12.53 1.69
CA SER A 96 7.71 -13.56 2.63
C SER A 96 6.30 -14.08 2.28
N PHE A 97 5.34 -13.20 2.02
CA PHE A 97 4.01 -13.55 1.54
C PHE A 97 4.06 -14.46 0.31
N ARG A 98 4.88 -14.11 -0.70
CA ARG A 98 5.04 -14.92 -1.93
C ARG A 98 5.71 -16.27 -1.67
N HIS A 99 6.52 -16.38 -0.62
CA HIS A 99 7.03 -17.67 -0.18
C HIS A 99 5.92 -18.49 0.48
N ALA A 100 5.19 -17.91 1.43
CA ALA A 100 4.05 -18.55 2.09
C ALA A 100 2.98 -19.02 1.09
N GLU A 101 2.70 -18.22 0.05
CA GLU A 101 1.80 -18.60 -1.05
C GLU A 101 2.23 -19.90 -1.74
N ARG A 102 3.54 -20.06 -2.01
CA ARG A 102 4.09 -21.26 -2.67
C ARG A 102 4.04 -22.49 -1.76
N GLU A 103 4.23 -22.29 -0.46
CA GLU A 103 4.14 -23.35 0.55
C GLU A 103 2.70 -23.63 1.00
N ALA A 104 1.71 -22.90 0.46
CA ALA A 104 0.31 -22.93 0.88
C ALA A 104 0.10 -22.69 2.40
N ASP A 105 0.95 -21.86 3.01
CA ASP A 105 0.84 -21.48 4.43
C ASP A 105 -0.11 -20.29 4.59
N ALA A 106 -1.38 -20.61 4.82
CA ALA A 106 -2.46 -19.64 4.95
C ALA A 106 -2.29 -18.66 6.11
N SER A 107 -1.80 -19.16 7.24
CA SER A 107 -1.63 -18.36 8.45
C SER A 107 -0.51 -17.35 8.24
N LEU A 108 0.62 -17.78 7.68
CA LEU A 108 1.71 -16.88 7.35
C LEU A 108 1.32 -15.88 6.26
N MET A 109 0.56 -16.30 5.23
CA MET A 109 0.02 -15.36 4.23
C MET A 109 -0.82 -14.26 4.89
N ALA A 110 -1.69 -14.61 5.84
CA ALA A 110 -2.53 -13.66 6.54
C ALA A 110 -1.69 -12.68 7.40
N ASP A 111 -0.72 -13.20 8.16
CA ASP A 111 0.15 -12.40 9.02
C ASP A 111 1.02 -11.43 8.20
N GLU A 112 1.63 -11.92 7.11
CA GLU A 112 2.43 -11.08 6.20
C GLU A 112 1.58 -10.02 5.50
N LEU A 113 0.33 -10.34 5.14
CA LEU A 113 -0.58 -9.37 4.55
C LEU A 113 -0.94 -8.24 5.53
N VAL A 114 -1.11 -8.55 6.83
CA VAL A 114 -1.29 -7.53 7.87
C VAL A 114 -0.05 -6.64 7.98
N GLN A 115 1.16 -7.20 7.97
CA GLN A 115 2.38 -6.39 8.01
C GLN A 115 2.51 -5.46 6.79
N VAL A 116 2.22 -5.96 5.59
CA VAL A 116 2.20 -5.15 4.36
C VAL A 116 1.16 -4.02 4.48
N ALA A 117 0.00 -4.31 5.08
CA ALA A 117 -1.06 -3.34 5.31
C ALA A 117 -0.61 -2.24 6.32
N ASP A 118 0.02 -2.62 7.43
CA ASP A 118 0.55 -1.68 8.41
C ASP A 118 1.60 -0.74 7.81
N PHE A 119 2.53 -1.26 6.99
CA PHE A 119 3.49 -0.40 6.29
C PHE A 119 2.83 0.54 5.29
N ALA A 120 1.86 0.06 4.51
CA ALA A 120 1.12 0.92 3.58
C ALA A 120 0.33 2.01 4.33
N SER A 121 -0.25 1.67 5.49
CA SER A 121 -0.92 2.63 6.37
C SER A 121 0.04 3.69 6.88
N ALA A 122 1.21 3.27 7.40
CA ALA A 122 2.22 4.19 7.93
C ALA A 122 2.79 5.13 6.84
N ILE A 123 3.05 4.62 5.63
CA ILE A 123 3.47 5.45 4.49
C ILE A 123 2.36 6.45 4.14
N ARG A 124 1.10 6.01 4.15
CA ARG A 124 -0.05 6.87 3.83
C ARG A 124 -0.26 7.96 4.87
N GLU A 125 -0.16 7.65 6.15
CA GLU A 125 -0.28 8.63 7.25
C GLU A 125 0.82 9.71 7.17
N LEU A 126 2.02 9.35 6.71
CA LEU A 126 3.09 10.32 6.46
C LEU A 126 2.76 11.28 5.32
N CYS A 127 2.23 10.76 4.20
CA CYS A 127 1.90 11.59 3.04
C CYS A 127 0.58 12.35 3.20
N ASP A 128 -0.47 11.76 3.77
CA ASP A 128 -1.85 12.28 3.87
C ASP A 128 -2.26 12.38 5.35
N PRO A 129 -2.09 13.55 6.00
CA PRO A 129 -2.42 13.74 7.42
C PRO A 129 -3.91 13.61 7.75
N GLY A 130 -4.78 13.65 6.73
CA GLY A 130 -6.21 13.42 6.91
C GLY A 130 -6.57 11.93 7.00
N PHE A 131 -5.62 11.05 6.71
CA PHE A 131 -5.80 9.61 6.74
C PHE A 131 -5.39 9.01 8.09
N SER A 132 -6.33 8.38 8.78
CA SER A 132 -6.11 7.71 10.07
C SER A 132 -7.00 6.47 10.18
N PRO A 133 -6.58 5.31 9.65
CA PRO A 133 -7.36 4.09 9.71
C PRO A 133 -7.31 3.48 11.12
N ALA A 134 -8.31 2.68 11.46
CA ALA A 134 -8.29 1.85 12.66
C ALA A 134 -7.14 0.83 12.58
N SER A 135 -6.55 0.46 13.72
CA SER A 135 -5.51 -0.59 13.73
C SER A 135 -6.10 -1.95 13.38
N PHE A 136 -5.26 -2.91 13.00
CA PHE A 136 -5.73 -4.27 12.76
C PHE A 136 -6.45 -4.88 13.97
N LEU A 137 -5.96 -4.60 15.19
CA LEU A 137 -6.59 -5.09 16.43
C LEU A 137 -7.99 -4.51 16.61
N ASP A 138 -8.18 -3.23 16.29
CA ASP A 138 -9.48 -2.58 16.35
C ASP A 138 -10.45 -3.19 15.32
N VAL A 139 -9.99 -3.40 14.08
CA VAL A 139 -10.79 -4.04 13.03
C VAL A 139 -11.16 -5.48 13.42
N LYS A 140 -10.22 -6.23 13.99
CA LYS A 140 -10.45 -7.60 14.46
C LYS A 140 -11.44 -7.66 15.62
N ALA A 141 -11.34 -6.72 16.57
CA ALA A 141 -12.28 -6.62 17.69
C ALA A 141 -13.70 -6.26 17.21
N ALA A 142 -13.82 -5.31 16.28
CA ALA A 142 -15.10 -4.94 15.68
C ALA A 142 -15.75 -6.11 14.96
N TRP A 143 -14.99 -6.87 14.16
CA TRP A 143 -15.47 -8.08 13.49
C TRP A 143 -15.98 -9.14 14.47
N ALA A 144 -15.26 -9.36 15.57
CA ALA A 144 -15.70 -10.30 16.60
C ALA A 144 -17.02 -9.86 17.25
N ALA A 145 -17.19 -8.56 17.50
CA ALA A 145 -18.42 -7.99 18.04
C ALA A 145 -19.62 -8.12 17.08
N GLU A 146 -19.39 -8.10 15.77
CA GLU A 146 -20.41 -8.33 14.73
C GLU A 146 -20.84 -9.80 14.61
N GLY A 147 -20.26 -10.70 15.42
CA GLY A 147 -20.62 -12.11 15.46
C GLY A 147 -19.79 -13.01 14.54
N GLY A 148 -18.78 -12.46 13.85
CA GLY A 148 -17.71 -13.22 13.19
C GLY A 148 -18.17 -14.30 12.20
N LYS A 149 -19.37 -14.20 11.64
CA LYS A 149 -19.93 -15.24 10.76
C LYS A 149 -19.46 -15.02 9.32
N GLY A 150 -18.62 -15.95 8.84
CA GLY A 150 -18.42 -16.24 7.43
C GLY A 150 -19.37 -17.34 6.96
#